data_AF-A0A199V569-F1
#
_entry.id   AF-A0A199V569-F1
#
_cell.length_a   1.000
_cell.length_b   1.000
_cell.length_c   1.000
_cell.angle_alpha   90.00
_cell.angle_beta   90.00
_cell.angle_gamma   90.00
#
_symmetry.space_group_name_H-M   'P 1'
#
loop_
_entity.id
_entity.type
_entity.pdbx_description
1 polymer ?
#
loop_
_entity_poly.entity_id
_entity_poly.type
_entity_poly.pdbx_seq_one_letter_code
_entity_poly.pdbx_strand_id
1 'polypeptide(L)'
;MFVGTWNVGGRAPHQDLNLNLSDWLLSTPSPADIYVLGFQEIVPLNAGNVLGAEDKGPAYRWLALIRRALNPSHRNGPEVARNYGNATEQRPRLSFSDLLTMEASDGAAPRNSDLSGEESARGRGGEYSLAACKQMVGIFLCVWVREELVPHVTSLKVSCVGRGIMGYMGNKGSISISMTLQRTTFCFVCTHLASGEKDGDEVRRNSDVAEILKRTKFLQSHRFSRPAALSPETILEHDKIIWLGDLNYRLAASCSDTHELLEKNDWQALLEKDQLRIEQKAGRVFAGWEEGRIYFPPTYKYLTNSDIYAVNPAKSREKRRTPAW
;
A
#
# COMPACT_ATOMS: atom_id res chain seq x y z
N MET A 1 1.56 -12.43 -9.70
CA MET A 1 1.37 -11.18 -8.94
C MET A 1 2.06 -11.34 -7.59
N PHE A 2 2.76 -10.31 -7.14
CA PHE A 2 3.33 -10.19 -5.80
C PHE A 2 2.54 -9.12 -5.03
N VAL A 3 2.21 -9.40 -3.78
CA VAL A 3 1.50 -8.47 -2.89
C VAL A 3 2.30 -8.39 -1.60
N GLY A 4 2.70 -7.18 -1.21
CA GLY A 4 3.48 -6.94 -0.01
C GLY A 4 2.85 -5.84 0.82
N THR A 5 2.86 -6.00 2.14
CA THR A 5 2.51 -4.92 3.06
C THR A 5 3.54 -4.72 4.15
N TRP A 6 3.76 -3.46 4.55
CA TRP A 6 4.70 -3.12 5.60
C TRP A 6 4.30 -1.85 6.36
N ASN A 7 4.02 -1.98 7.66
CA ASN A 7 3.97 -0.85 8.57
C ASN A 7 5.41 -0.44 8.95
N VAL A 8 5.83 0.75 8.51
CA VAL A 8 7.22 1.23 8.65
C VAL A 8 7.43 2.08 9.91
N GLY A 9 6.43 2.13 10.80
CA GLY A 9 6.55 2.66 12.16
C GLY A 9 6.89 4.15 12.24
N GLY A 10 6.42 4.96 11.29
CA GLY A 10 6.68 6.39 11.23
C GLY A 10 8.06 6.74 10.69
N ARG A 11 8.81 5.77 10.16
CA ARG A 11 10.18 5.95 9.68
C ARG A 11 10.21 6.02 8.17
N ALA A 12 10.59 7.18 7.64
CA ALA A 12 10.92 7.28 6.24
C ALA A 12 12.27 6.59 5.96
N PRO A 13 12.52 6.10 4.74
CA PRO A 13 13.83 5.64 4.36
C PRO A 13 14.82 6.79 4.48
N HIS A 14 15.80 6.67 5.38
CA HIS A 14 16.92 7.60 5.50
C HIS A 14 18.07 7.18 4.59
N GLN A 15 18.89 8.14 4.16
CA GLN A 15 20.06 7.88 3.31
C GLN A 15 21.07 6.93 3.96
N ASP A 16 21.15 6.91 5.30
CA ASP A 16 22.09 6.08 6.06
C ASP A 16 21.60 4.64 6.28
N LEU A 17 20.31 4.38 6.06
CA LEU A 17 19.77 3.03 6.03
C LEU A 17 20.01 2.48 4.63
N ASN A 18 21.00 1.60 4.48
CA ASN A 18 21.22 0.82 3.26
C ASN A 18 20.10 -0.22 3.08
N LEU A 19 18.84 0.24 3.06
CA LEU A 19 17.65 -0.58 2.97
C LEU A 19 17.61 -1.18 1.57
N ASN A 20 17.90 -2.47 1.49
CA ASN A 20 17.77 -3.24 0.27
C ASN A 20 16.41 -3.95 0.25
N LEU A 21 15.51 -3.50 -0.62
CA LEU A 21 14.21 -4.14 -0.79
C LEU A 21 14.27 -5.39 -1.66
N SER A 22 15.42 -5.70 -2.27
CA SER A 22 15.54 -6.82 -3.22
C SER A 22 15.25 -8.16 -2.54
N ASP A 23 15.68 -8.37 -1.30
CA ASP A 23 15.44 -9.63 -0.58
C ASP A 23 13.95 -9.85 -0.30
N TRP A 24 13.18 -8.77 -0.14
CA TRP A 24 11.74 -8.84 0.04
C TRP A 24 11.00 -9.01 -1.30
N LEU A 25 11.29 -8.13 -2.27
CA LEU A 25 10.57 -8.04 -3.54
C LEU A 25 10.94 -9.16 -4.52
N LEU A 26 12.18 -9.63 -4.49
CA LEU A 26 12.72 -10.66 -5.38
C LEU A 26 12.97 -11.98 -4.63
N SER A 27 12.20 -12.22 -3.56
CA SER A 27 12.27 -13.42 -2.74
C SER A 27 11.89 -14.71 -3.49
N THR A 28 11.22 -14.60 -4.65
CA THR A 28 10.77 -15.75 -5.44
C THR A 28 11.65 -16.00 -6.66
N PRO A 29 11.85 -17.28 -7.07
CA PRO A 29 12.70 -17.62 -8.21
C PRO A 29 12.25 -17.02 -9.55
N SER A 30 10.95 -16.78 -9.74
CA SER A 30 10.43 -16.05 -10.89
C SER A 30 9.88 -14.68 -10.45
N PRO A 31 10.29 -13.58 -11.10
CA PRO A 31 9.68 -12.27 -10.90
C PRO A 31 8.18 -12.28 -11.20
N ALA A 32 7.39 -11.53 -10.43
CA ALA A 32 5.96 -11.39 -10.66
C ALA A 32 5.65 -10.32 -11.72
N ASP A 33 4.60 -10.51 -12.51
CA ASP A 33 4.23 -9.51 -13.54
C ASP A 33 3.65 -8.20 -12.99
N ILE A 34 3.14 -8.24 -11.76
CA ILE A 34 2.51 -7.13 -11.06
C ILE A 34 2.98 -7.18 -9.61
N TYR A 35 3.48 -6.07 -9.10
CA TYR A 35 3.80 -5.85 -7.69
C TYR A 35 2.84 -4.84 -7.08
N VAL A 36 2.16 -5.23 -6.01
CA VAL A 36 1.22 -4.38 -5.27
C VAL A 36 1.80 -4.19 -3.87
N LEU A 37 2.18 -2.96 -3.53
CA LEU A 37 2.91 -2.69 -2.30
C LEU A 37 2.17 -1.65 -1.46
N GLY A 38 1.70 -2.08 -0.29
CA GLY A 38 0.95 -1.26 0.67
C GLY A 38 1.75 -0.96 1.92
N PHE A 39 2.03 0.30 2.21
CA PHE A 39 2.75 0.74 3.39
C PHE A 39 1.85 1.48 4.35
N GLN A 40 2.14 1.37 5.64
CA GLN A 40 1.49 2.12 6.72
C GLN A 40 2.53 2.86 7.55
N GLU A 41 2.11 3.97 8.14
CA GLU A 41 2.99 4.87 8.91
C GLU A 41 4.22 5.35 8.14
N ILE A 42 4.08 5.66 6.85
CA ILE A 42 5.20 6.21 6.06
C ILE A 42 5.62 7.63 6.49
N VAL A 43 4.81 8.28 7.33
CA VAL A 43 5.07 9.58 7.95
C VAL A 43 4.89 9.49 9.47
N PRO A 44 5.62 10.30 10.27
CA PRO A 44 5.38 10.41 11.70
C PRO A 44 3.95 10.89 11.99
N LEU A 45 3.23 10.25 12.92
CA LEU A 45 1.88 10.65 13.30
C LEU A 45 1.92 11.83 14.27
N ASN A 46 2.10 13.04 13.74
CA ASN A 46 1.98 14.30 14.46
C ASN A 46 0.83 15.15 13.89
N ALA A 47 0.40 16.19 14.62
CA ALA A 47 -0.72 17.03 14.22
C ALA A 47 -0.52 17.66 12.83
N GLY A 48 0.71 18.06 12.49
CA GLY A 48 1.04 18.64 11.18
C GLY A 48 0.79 17.66 10.02
N ASN A 49 1.21 16.41 10.16
CA ASN A 49 1.01 15.39 9.11
C ASN A 49 -0.44 14.92 9.00
N VAL A 50 -1.22 15.03 10.08
CA VAL A 50 -2.58 14.51 10.16
C VAL A 50 -3.64 15.57 9.81
N LEU A 51 -3.36 16.86 10.06
CA LEU A 51 -4.28 17.99 9.83
C LEU A 51 -3.73 19.03 8.83
N GLY A 52 -2.43 19.01 8.54
CA GLY A 52 -1.79 19.92 7.61
C GLY A 52 -1.76 19.41 6.18
N ALA A 53 -1.06 20.14 5.31
CA ALA A 53 -0.85 19.73 3.93
C ALA A 53 -0.07 18.39 3.88
N GLU A 54 -0.49 17.48 3.00
CA GLU A 54 0.13 16.16 2.88
C GLU A 54 1.57 16.27 2.36
N ASP A 55 2.54 15.83 3.16
CA ASP A 55 3.94 15.68 2.75
C ASP A 55 4.12 14.42 1.89
N LYS A 56 4.34 14.62 0.59
CA LYS A 56 4.57 13.54 -0.39
C LYS A 56 6.03 13.07 -0.45
N GLY A 57 6.95 13.77 0.22
CA GLY A 57 8.38 13.44 0.23
C GLY A 57 8.69 11.98 0.61
N PRO A 58 8.10 11.45 1.69
CA PRO A 58 8.26 10.05 2.08
C PRO A 58 7.81 9.04 1.02
N ALA A 59 6.66 9.25 0.36
CA ALA A 59 6.20 8.38 -0.72
C ALA A 59 7.16 8.37 -1.92
N TYR A 60 7.71 9.52 -2.31
CA TYR A 60 8.71 9.56 -3.39
C TYR A 60 9.98 8.77 -3.05
N ARG A 61 10.45 8.82 -1.79
CA ARG A 61 11.60 8.03 -1.37
C ARG A 61 11.33 6.53 -1.45
N TRP A 62 10.13 6.09 -1.05
CA TRP A 62 9.71 4.70 -1.21
C TRP A 62 9.65 4.28 -2.68
N LEU A 63 9.04 5.09 -3.55
CA LEU A 63 8.99 4.81 -4.98
C LEU A 63 10.38 4.68 -5.61
N ALA A 64 11.33 5.53 -5.21
CA ALA A 64 12.71 5.47 -5.71
C ALA A 64 13.41 4.16 -5.30
N LEU A 65 13.24 3.72 -4.04
CA LEU A 65 13.80 2.47 -3.56
C LEU A 65 13.19 1.24 -4.25
N ILE A 66 11.86 1.23 -4.42
CA ILE A 66 11.15 0.15 -5.11
C ILE A 66 11.59 0.09 -6.56
N ARG A 67 11.66 1.23 -7.26
CA ARG A 67 12.15 1.28 -8.65
C ARG A 67 13.55 0.69 -8.76
N ARG A 68 14.46 1.06 -7.84
CA ARG A 68 15.84 0.57 -7.83
C ARG A 68 15.91 -0.94 -7.62
N ALA A 69 15.05 -1.49 -6.76
CA ALA A 69 15.00 -2.91 -6.48
C ALA A 69 14.40 -3.71 -7.65
N LEU A 70 13.32 -3.20 -8.28
CA LEU A 70 12.67 -3.87 -9.40
C LEU A 70 13.42 -3.70 -10.74
N ASN A 71 14.25 -2.68 -10.89
CA ASN A 71 14.97 -2.36 -12.14
C ASN A 71 16.49 -2.27 -11.93
N PRO A 72 17.18 -3.35 -11.53
CA PRO A 72 18.59 -3.32 -11.15
C PRO A 72 19.53 -2.98 -12.32
N SER A 73 19.16 -3.31 -13.56
CA SER A 73 19.95 -3.01 -14.76
C SER A 73 20.02 -1.53 -15.13
N HIS A 74 19.23 -0.67 -14.46
CA HIS A 74 19.23 0.78 -14.66
C HIS A 74 20.20 1.54 -13.74
N ARG A 75 21.08 0.82 -13.02
CA ARG A 75 22.11 1.40 -12.12
C ARG A 75 23.07 2.41 -12.78
N ASN A 76 23.13 2.47 -14.10
CA ASN A 76 24.05 3.35 -14.85
C ASN A 76 23.38 4.63 -15.42
N GLY A 77 22.10 4.90 -15.10
CA GLY A 77 21.48 6.19 -15.40
C GLY A 77 22.00 7.28 -14.45
N PRO A 78 22.18 8.54 -14.88
CA PRO A 78 22.66 9.59 -13.99
C PRO A 78 21.74 9.71 -12.79
N GLU A 79 22.34 9.68 -11.60
CA GLU A 79 21.70 9.98 -10.31
C GLU A 79 20.78 11.20 -10.47
N VAL A 80 19.47 11.01 -10.39
CA VAL A 80 18.52 12.12 -10.18
C VAL A 80 18.62 12.51 -8.70
N ALA A 81 19.81 12.97 -8.32
CA ALA A 81 20.16 13.47 -7.01
C ALA A 81 21.27 14.52 -7.18
N ARG A 82 21.07 15.49 -8.08
CA ARG A 82 21.80 16.75 -8.09
C ARG A 82 21.04 17.80 -8.89
N ASN A 83 20.89 18.96 -8.26
CA ASN A 83 20.46 20.25 -8.82
C ASN A 83 18.94 20.53 -8.82
N TYR A 84 18.37 20.72 -7.63
CA TYR A 84 17.36 21.77 -7.45
C TYR A 84 18.07 23.06 -7.02
N GLY A 85 18.66 23.71 -8.01
CA GLY A 85 19.27 25.03 -7.90
C GLY A 85 19.36 25.61 -9.31
N ASN A 86 18.44 26.53 -9.61
CA ASN A 86 18.39 27.43 -10.77
C ASN A 86 18.38 26.79 -12.18
N ALA A 87 17.25 26.87 -12.88
CA ALA A 87 17.23 27.11 -14.33
C ALA A 87 15.85 27.54 -14.85
N THR A 88 15.85 28.66 -15.57
CA THR A 88 14.88 29.15 -16.56
C THR A 88 14.79 28.23 -17.79
N GLU A 89 13.56 28.11 -18.32
CA GLU A 89 13.09 27.72 -19.67
C GLU A 89 13.94 26.86 -20.63
N GLN A 90 13.42 25.66 -20.98
CA GLN A 90 13.00 25.20 -22.34
C GLN A 90 12.47 23.72 -22.28
N ARG A 91 11.36 23.42 -22.98
CA ARG A 91 10.51 22.18 -22.95
C ARG A 91 10.60 21.39 -24.29
N PRO A 92 10.08 20.14 -24.44
CA PRO A 92 9.49 19.23 -23.44
C PRO A 92 10.11 17.81 -23.43
N ARG A 93 10.46 17.32 -22.24
CA ARG A 93 10.51 15.88 -21.92
C ARG A 93 9.42 15.65 -20.89
N LEU A 94 8.50 14.72 -21.13
CA LEU A 94 7.45 14.37 -20.17
C LEU A 94 8.13 13.89 -18.88
N SER A 95 8.00 14.71 -17.84
CA SER A 95 8.65 14.51 -16.55
C SER A 95 7.67 13.87 -15.59
N PHE A 96 8.19 13.18 -14.57
CA PHE A 96 7.41 12.59 -13.48
C PHE A 96 6.43 13.58 -12.81
N SER A 97 6.66 14.89 -12.98
CA SER A 97 5.77 15.96 -12.53
C SER A 97 4.47 16.09 -13.34
N ASP A 98 4.43 15.67 -14.61
CA ASP A 98 3.26 15.79 -15.50
C ASP A 98 2.20 14.69 -15.20
N LEU A 99 2.61 13.57 -14.60
CA LEU A 99 1.69 12.51 -14.13
C LEU A 99 0.89 12.94 -12.89
N LEU A 100 1.36 13.96 -12.16
CA LEU A 100 0.77 14.40 -10.90
C LEU A 100 -0.18 15.59 -11.06
N THR A 101 -0.20 16.25 -12.21
CA THR A 101 -1.13 17.35 -12.55
C THR A 101 -2.46 16.87 -13.15
N MET A 102 -2.66 15.56 -13.37
CA MET A 102 -3.95 15.03 -13.80
C MET A 102 -4.97 14.79 -12.67
N GLU A 103 -4.56 14.88 -11.41
CA GLU A 103 -5.50 14.88 -10.27
C GLU A 103 -5.78 16.31 -9.77
N ALA A 104 -6.26 17.19 -10.67
CA ALA A 104 -7.19 18.29 -10.38
C ALA A 104 -7.40 19.19 -11.61
N SER A 105 -8.37 18.86 -12.47
CA SER A 105 -9.16 19.92 -13.10
C SER A 105 -10.59 19.43 -13.39
N ASP A 106 -11.53 20.09 -12.72
CA ASP A 106 -12.84 20.31 -13.30
C ASP A 106 -12.66 20.81 -14.74
N GLY A 107 -13.40 20.20 -15.67
CA GLY A 107 -13.78 20.81 -16.95
C GLY A 107 -12.67 21.43 -17.82
N ALA A 108 -12.25 20.66 -18.84
CA ALA A 108 -11.86 21.07 -20.20
C ALA A 108 -10.42 20.69 -20.58
N ALA A 109 -10.31 19.88 -21.63
CA ALA A 109 -9.06 19.63 -22.34
C ALA A 109 -9.01 20.52 -23.59
N PRO A 110 -7.88 21.20 -23.90
CA PRO A 110 -7.65 21.72 -25.24
C PRO A 110 -7.01 20.66 -26.15
N ARG A 111 -7.37 20.76 -27.44
CA ARG A 111 -7.00 19.88 -28.55
C ARG A 111 -5.59 20.15 -29.11
N ASN A 112 -5.05 19.14 -29.78
CA ASN A 112 -3.80 19.06 -30.55
C ASN A 112 -3.54 20.20 -31.54
N SER A 113 -2.25 20.47 -31.76
CA SER A 113 -1.71 20.77 -33.10
C SER A 113 -0.29 20.20 -33.22
N ASP A 114 -0.11 19.37 -34.24
CA ASP A 114 1.09 19.04 -35.04
C ASP A 114 2.49 19.24 -34.44
N LEU A 115 3.33 18.21 -34.53
CA LEU A 115 4.71 18.31 -35.03
C LEU A 115 5.25 16.91 -35.37
N SER A 116 5.55 16.74 -36.65
CA SER A 116 6.18 15.59 -37.29
C SER A 116 7.67 15.49 -37.00
N GLY A 117 8.17 14.26 -36.84
CA GLY A 117 9.56 13.89 -37.11
C GLY A 117 10.52 14.02 -35.93
N GLU A 118 10.91 12.88 -35.35
CA GLU A 118 12.32 12.48 -35.15
C GLU A 118 12.36 11.13 -34.42
N GLU A 119 12.61 10.06 -35.19
CA GLU A 119 13.14 8.81 -34.66
C GLU A 119 14.58 9.04 -34.21
N SER A 120 14.84 9.10 -32.90
CA SER A 120 16.14 8.68 -32.37
C SER A 120 16.10 8.42 -30.87
N ALA A 121 16.70 7.28 -30.51
CA ALA A 121 17.02 6.79 -29.17
C ALA A 121 15.84 6.31 -28.28
N ARG A 122 15.31 5.12 -28.61
CA ARG A 122 14.68 4.21 -27.63
C ARG A 122 15.68 3.90 -26.51
N GLY A 123 15.70 4.69 -25.45
CA GLY A 123 16.33 4.31 -24.19
C GLY A 123 15.63 3.04 -23.70
N ARG A 124 16.38 1.95 -23.48
CA ARG A 124 15.85 0.69 -22.97
C ARG A 124 15.14 0.96 -21.63
N GLY A 125 13.81 0.91 -21.62
CA GLY A 125 12.98 1.07 -20.43
C GLY A 125 13.31 0.03 -19.38
N GLY A 126 13.05 0.33 -18.10
CA GLY A 126 13.15 -0.66 -17.03
C GLY A 126 12.22 -1.86 -17.27
N GLU A 127 12.43 -2.95 -16.56
CA GLU A 127 11.57 -4.14 -16.63
C GLU A 127 10.17 -3.88 -16.05
N TYR A 128 10.04 -2.93 -15.10
CA TYR A 128 8.80 -2.55 -14.44
C TYR A 128 8.56 -1.04 -14.45
N SER A 129 7.30 -0.67 -14.73
CA SER A 129 6.77 0.69 -14.68
C SER A 129 5.72 0.87 -13.59
N LEU A 130 5.62 2.10 -13.06
CA LEU A 130 4.62 2.44 -12.05
C LEU A 130 3.28 2.68 -12.75
N ALA A 131 2.29 1.80 -12.50
CA ALA A 131 0.95 1.95 -13.05
C ALA A 131 0.11 2.96 -12.25
N ALA A 132 0.15 2.87 -10.92
CA ALA A 132 -0.57 3.80 -10.05
C ALA A 132 0.09 3.88 -8.67
N CYS A 133 -0.04 5.03 -8.01
CA CYS A 133 0.25 5.15 -6.58
C CYS A 133 -0.61 6.21 -5.92
N LYS A 134 -0.84 6.07 -4.62
CA LYS A 134 -1.53 7.08 -3.81
C LYS A 134 -1.03 7.05 -2.38
N GLN A 135 -0.89 8.24 -1.79
CA GLN A 135 -0.70 8.45 -0.37
C GLN A 135 -1.99 9.02 0.24
N MET A 136 -2.28 8.62 1.47
CA MET A 136 -3.29 9.21 2.35
C MET A 136 -2.71 9.27 3.76
N VAL A 137 -2.21 10.44 4.16
CA VAL A 137 -1.53 10.67 5.45
C VAL A 137 -0.36 9.67 5.60
N GLY A 138 -0.53 8.61 6.40
CA GLY A 138 0.50 7.60 6.64
C GLY A 138 0.30 6.30 5.85
N ILE A 139 -0.78 6.18 5.08
CA ILE A 139 -1.04 5.02 4.22
C ILE A 139 -0.50 5.32 2.82
N PHE A 140 0.16 4.36 2.21
CA PHE A 140 0.66 4.46 0.84
C PHE A 140 0.40 3.15 0.10
N LEU A 141 -0.07 3.23 -1.13
CA LEU A 141 -0.28 2.07 -1.99
C LEU A 141 0.30 2.38 -3.37
N CYS A 142 1.08 1.46 -3.92
CA CYS A 142 1.57 1.55 -5.30
C CYS A 142 1.48 0.21 -6.02
N VAL A 143 1.25 0.29 -7.34
CA VAL A 143 1.15 -0.84 -8.25
C VAL A 143 2.20 -0.67 -9.34
N TRP A 144 3.12 -1.62 -9.42
CA TRP A 144 4.12 -1.71 -10.47
C TRP A 144 3.77 -2.87 -11.40
N VAL A 145 3.91 -2.64 -12.69
CA VAL A 145 3.53 -3.59 -13.73
C VAL A 145 4.71 -3.77 -14.67
N ARG A 146 4.96 -5.00 -15.11
CA ARG A 146 5.97 -5.31 -16.11
C ARG A 146 5.74 -4.46 -17.36
N GLU A 147 6.80 -3.92 -17.95
CA GLU A 147 6.73 -2.94 -19.04
C GLU A 147 5.88 -3.42 -20.22
N GLU A 148 5.98 -4.70 -20.58
CA GLU A 148 5.22 -5.32 -21.67
C GLU A 148 3.70 -5.38 -21.42
N LEU A 149 3.26 -5.30 -20.16
CA LEU A 149 1.84 -5.33 -19.79
C LEU A 149 1.22 -3.93 -19.66
N VAL A 150 2.03 -2.88 -19.59
CA VAL A 150 1.55 -1.49 -19.43
C VAL A 150 0.53 -1.09 -20.50
N PRO A 151 0.69 -1.41 -21.80
CA PRO A 151 -0.31 -1.07 -22.83
C PRO A 151 -1.68 -1.72 -22.62
N HIS A 152 -1.76 -2.75 -21.77
CA HIS A 152 -2.99 -3.48 -21.46
C HIS A 152 -3.65 -3.03 -20.15
N VAL A 153 -3.03 -2.11 -19.41
CA VAL A 153 -3.59 -1.51 -18.19
C VAL A 153 -4.51 -0.36 -18.56
N THR A 154 -5.77 -0.44 -18.12
CA THR A 154 -6.80 0.57 -18.38
C THR A 154 -7.66 0.79 -17.14
N SER A 155 -8.54 1.80 -17.19
CA SER A 155 -9.54 2.07 -16.13
C SER A 155 -8.93 2.20 -14.72
N LEU A 156 -7.77 2.84 -14.61
CA LEU A 156 -7.14 3.13 -13.33
C LEU A 156 -7.94 4.17 -12.56
N LYS A 157 -8.44 3.80 -11.38
CA LYS A 157 -9.20 4.69 -10.50
C LYS A 157 -8.73 4.50 -9.06
N VAL A 158 -8.76 5.57 -8.29
CA VAL A 158 -8.32 5.56 -6.89
C VAL A 158 -9.42 6.09 -5.98
N SER A 159 -9.60 5.46 -4.82
CA SER A 159 -10.53 5.89 -3.78
C SER A 159 -9.85 5.85 -2.42
N CYS A 160 -10.10 6.84 -1.58
CA CYS A 160 -9.53 6.95 -0.24
C CYS A 160 -10.66 7.09 0.78
N VAL A 161 -10.61 6.30 1.86
CA VAL A 161 -11.59 6.35 2.95
C VAL A 161 -10.84 6.50 4.26
N GLY A 162 -10.96 7.65 4.91
CA GLY A 162 -10.40 7.89 6.24
C GLY A 162 -11.29 7.32 7.34
N ARG A 163 -10.66 6.72 8.36
CA ARG A 163 -11.29 6.05 9.52
C ARG A 163 -10.64 6.39 10.85
N GLY A 164 -9.70 7.33 10.85
CA GLY A 164 -8.91 7.70 12.01
C GLY A 164 -9.67 8.58 12.99
N ILE A 165 -9.05 9.68 13.40
CA ILE A 165 -9.65 10.62 14.36
C ILE A 165 -11.07 11.01 13.88
N MET A 166 -12.02 11.01 14.83
CA MET A 166 -13.47 11.22 14.63
C MET A 166 -14.16 10.24 13.66
N GLY A 167 -13.48 9.19 13.19
CA GLY A 167 -14.02 8.22 12.22
C GLY A 167 -13.93 8.66 10.75
N TYR A 168 -13.18 9.74 10.44
CA TYR A 168 -13.10 10.26 9.08
C TYR A 168 -11.67 10.66 8.65
N MET A 169 -10.73 10.81 9.58
CA MET A 169 -9.39 11.30 9.25
C MET A 169 -8.50 10.22 8.63
N GLY A 170 -7.56 10.64 7.78
CA GLY A 170 -6.77 9.73 6.93
C GLY A 170 -5.65 8.94 7.63
N ASN A 171 -5.39 9.18 8.92
CA ASN A 171 -4.34 8.46 9.67
C ASN A 171 -4.66 6.96 9.92
N LYS A 172 -5.90 6.56 9.67
CA LYS A 172 -6.41 5.19 9.57
C LYS A 172 -7.40 5.14 8.41
N GLY A 173 -7.69 3.96 7.90
CA GLY A 173 -8.65 3.76 6.81
C GLY A 173 -8.05 2.98 5.65
N SER A 174 -8.40 3.35 4.42
CA SER A 174 -8.00 2.62 3.21
C SER A 174 -7.60 3.51 2.05
N ILE A 175 -6.68 3.01 1.23
CA ILE A 175 -6.50 3.40 -0.17
C ILE A 175 -6.90 2.22 -1.02
N SER A 176 -7.79 2.44 -1.98
CA SER A 176 -8.24 1.42 -2.94
C SER A 176 -7.89 1.84 -4.36
N ILE A 177 -7.25 0.95 -5.12
CA ILE A 177 -6.92 1.15 -6.55
C ILE A 177 -7.70 0.12 -7.38
N SER A 178 -8.58 0.60 -8.24
CA SER A 178 -9.23 -0.16 -9.29
C SER A 178 -8.38 -0.10 -10.56
N MET A 179 -8.21 -1.25 -11.21
CA MET A 179 -7.41 -1.40 -12.43
C MET A 179 -8.04 -2.47 -13.31
N THR A 180 -8.08 -2.26 -14.62
CA THR A 180 -8.40 -3.32 -15.59
C THR A 180 -7.12 -3.72 -16.31
N LEU A 181 -6.78 -5.02 -16.28
CA LEU A 181 -5.72 -5.58 -17.11
C LEU A 181 -6.35 -6.50 -18.14
N GLN A 182 -6.22 -6.12 -19.42
CA GLN A 182 -6.92 -6.75 -20.54
C GLN A 182 -8.44 -6.78 -20.35
N ARG A 183 -8.98 -7.85 -19.78
CA ARG A 183 -10.42 -8.05 -19.52
C ARG A 183 -10.74 -8.28 -18.05
N THR A 184 -9.72 -8.48 -17.21
CA THR A 184 -9.90 -8.80 -15.79
C THR A 184 -9.78 -7.52 -14.97
N THR A 185 -10.77 -7.29 -14.12
CA THR A 185 -10.82 -6.16 -13.20
C THR A 185 -10.21 -6.54 -11.86
N PHE A 186 -9.33 -5.68 -11.36
CA PHE A 186 -8.62 -5.83 -10.10
C PHE A 186 -8.96 -4.67 -9.16
N CYS A 187 -9.17 -4.97 -7.88
CA CYS A 187 -9.20 -3.97 -6.82
C CYS A 187 -8.16 -4.31 -5.76
N PHE A 188 -7.22 -3.39 -5.52
CA PHE A 188 -6.22 -3.49 -4.47
C PHE A 188 -6.59 -2.56 -3.33
N VAL A 189 -6.83 -3.09 -2.14
CA VAL A 189 -7.25 -2.33 -0.96
C VAL A 189 -6.15 -2.41 0.09
N CYS A 190 -5.45 -1.29 0.34
CA CYS A 190 -4.46 -1.18 1.41
C CYS A 190 -5.06 -0.48 2.62
N THR A 191 -5.07 -1.14 3.77
CA THR A 191 -5.65 -0.59 5.01
C THR A 191 -4.65 -0.35 6.13
N HIS A 192 -5.02 0.58 7.00
CA HIS A 192 -4.50 0.71 8.35
C HIS A 192 -5.70 0.86 9.28
N LEU A 193 -6.14 -0.24 9.90
CA LEU A 193 -7.36 -0.26 10.72
C LEU A 193 -7.11 0.23 12.15
N ALA A 194 -8.19 0.48 12.91
CA ALA A 194 -8.11 0.87 14.31
C ALA A 194 -7.16 -0.02 15.14
N SER A 195 -6.20 0.61 15.82
CA SER A 195 -5.28 -0.07 16.73
C SER A 195 -5.85 -0.17 18.14
N GLY A 196 -5.28 -1.06 18.95
CA GLY A 196 -5.65 -1.24 20.35
C GLY A 196 -5.63 -2.71 20.77
N GLU A 197 -5.56 -2.95 22.08
CA GLU A 197 -5.46 -4.28 22.72
C GLU A 197 -6.57 -4.49 23.76
N LYS A 198 -7.54 -3.58 23.86
CA LYS A 198 -8.66 -3.71 24.79
C LYS A 198 -9.73 -4.59 24.17
N ASP A 199 -10.47 -5.30 25.01
CA ASP A 199 -11.66 -6.03 24.58
C ASP A 199 -12.65 -5.07 23.90
N GLY A 200 -13.19 -5.48 22.75
CA GLY A 200 -14.06 -4.66 21.91
C GLY A 200 -13.33 -3.84 20.86
N ASP A 201 -11.99 -3.79 20.86
CA ASP A 201 -11.24 -3.10 19.79
C ASP A 201 -11.40 -3.81 18.44
N GLU A 202 -11.60 -5.14 18.44
CA GLU A 202 -11.91 -5.94 17.25
C GLU A 202 -13.23 -5.51 16.59
N VAL A 203 -14.23 -5.12 17.38
CA VAL A 203 -15.50 -4.60 16.85
C VAL A 203 -15.30 -3.29 16.10
N ARG A 204 -14.36 -2.43 16.55
CA ARG A 204 -14.02 -1.20 15.82
C ARG A 204 -13.34 -1.51 14.49
N ARG A 205 -12.44 -2.50 14.44
CA ARG A 205 -11.82 -2.95 13.19
C ARG A 205 -12.84 -3.53 12.21
N ASN A 206 -13.79 -4.34 12.68
CA ASN A 206 -14.90 -4.80 11.84
C ASN A 206 -15.73 -3.64 11.28
N SER A 207 -16.03 -2.64 12.13
CA SER A 207 -16.75 -1.43 11.71
C SER A 207 -15.97 -0.63 10.66
N ASP A 208 -14.65 -0.53 10.78
CA ASP A 208 -13.81 0.12 9.76
C ASP A 208 -13.88 -0.62 8.43
N VAL A 209 -13.80 -1.95 8.42
CA VAL A 209 -13.94 -2.77 7.19
C VAL A 209 -15.31 -2.53 6.54
N ALA A 210 -16.40 -2.57 7.33
CA ALA A 210 -17.75 -2.33 6.82
C ALA A 210 -17.90 -0.92 6.20
N GLU A 211 -17.37 0.12 6.85
CA GLU A 211 -17.43 1.48 6.32
C GLU A 211 -16.52 1.68 5.10
N ILE A 212 -15.37 1.00 5.01
CA ILE A 212 -14.50 1.01 3.82
C ILE A 212 -15.23 0.39 2.62
N LEU A 213 -15.87 -0.76 2.80
CA LEU A 213 -16.65 -1.41 1.74
C LEU A 213 -17.82 -0.54 1.27
N LYS A 214 -18.50 0.12 2.21
CA LYS A 214 -19.65 0.98 1.93
C LYS A 214 -19.27 2.29 1.21
N ARG A 215 -18.17 2.93 1.63
CA ARG A 215 -17.79 4.29 1.17
C ARG A 215 -16.86 4.29 -0.03
N THR A 216 -16.13 3.21 -0.27
CA THR A 216 -15.27 3.14 -1.46
C THR A 216 -16.13 3.13 -2.73
N LYS A 217 -15.95 4.17 -3.55
CA LYS A 217 -16.60 4.32 -4.85
C LYS A 217 -15.58 4.71 -5.92
N PHE A 218 -15.74 4.15 -7.12
CA PHE A 218 -14.88 4.39 -8.27
C PHE A 218 -15.67 5.09 -9.39
N LEU A 219 -15.52 6.41 -9.49
CA LEU A 219 -16.32 7.22 -10.42
C LEU A 219 -16.18 6.78 -11.88
N GLN A 220 -17.31 6.76 -12.59
CA GLN A 220 -17.37 6.50 -14.03
C GLN A 220 -17.12 7.79 -14.81
N SER A 221 -16.17 7.77 -15.75
CA SER A 221 -16.04 8.88 -16.69
C SER A 221 -17.11 8.74 -17.77
N HIS A 222 -18.19 9.51 -17.66
CA HIS A 222 -19.29 9.52 -18.64
C HIS A 222 -18.98 10.33 -19.91
N ARG A 223 -17.74 10.82 -20.09
CA ARG A 223 -17.37 11.66 -21.24
C ARG A 223 -16.99 10.78 -22.43
N PHE A 224 -18.00 10.50 -23.25
CA PHE A 224 -17.93 9.94 -24.61
C PHE A 224 -17.44 8.49 -24.71
N SER A 225 -18.36 7.53 -24.96
CA SER A 225 -18.24 6.41 -25.95
C SER A 225 -18.93 5.12 -25.48
N ARG A 226 -20.01 4.72 -26.20
CA ARG A 226 -20.56 3.35 -26.39
C ARG A 226 -20.86 2.50 -25.12
N PRO A 227 -21.63 1.40 -25.21
CA PRO A 227 -21.85 0.51 -24.06
C PRO A 227 -20.55 -0.26 -23.77
N ALA A 228 -19.58 0.42 -23.15
CA ALA A 228 -18.41 -0.22 -22.57
C ALA A 228 -18.90 -1.11 -21.42
N ALA A 229 -18.34 -2.32 -21.32
CA ALA A 229 -18.57 -3.21 -20.20
C ALA A 229 -18.52 -2.41 -18.89
N LEU A 230 -19.53 -2.58 -18.04
CA LEU A 230 -19.71 -1.82 -16.80
C LEU A 230 -18.42 -1.89 -15.99
N SER A 231 -17.70 -0.77 -15.88
CA SER A 231 -16.52 -0.71 -15.02
C SER A 231 -16.98 -0.79 -13.57
N PRO A 232 -16.31 -1.57 -12.70
CA PRO A 232 -16.72 -1.69 -11.30
C PRO A 232 -16.81 -0.32 -10.61
N GLU A 233 -17.90 -0.08 -9.89
CA GLU A 233 -18.15 1.11 -9.09
C GLU A 233 -17.81 0.90 -7.61
N THR A 234 -17.82 -0.36 -7.16
CA THR A 234 -17.51 -0.75 -5.77
C THR A 234 -16.40 -1.80 -5.70
N ILE A 235 -15.83 -2.01 -4.50
CA ILE A 235 -14.79 -3.02 -4.28
C ILE A 235 -15.27 -4.40 -4.73
N LEU A 236 -16.48 -4.80 -4.31
CA LEU A 236 -17.01 -6.16 -4.49
C LEU A 236 -17.45 -6.49 -5.93
N GLU A 237 -17.48 -5.51 -6.83
CA GLU A 237 -17.83 -5.69 -8.24
C GLU A 237 -16.65 -6.12 -9.13
N HIS A 238 -15.42 -6.18 -8.58
CA HIS A 238 -14.24 -6.59 -9.34
C HIS A 238 -14.09 -8.10 -9.40
N ASP A 239 -13.51 -8.61 -10.49
CA ASP A 239 -13.23 -10.04 -10.69
C ASP A 239 -12.22 -10.59 -9.66
N LYS A 240 -11.23 -9.76 -9.31
CA LYS A 240 -10.16 -10.10 -8.37
C LYS A 240 -9.96 -8.96 -7.39
N ILE A 241 -10.06 -9.28 -6.11
CA ILE A 241 -9.91 -8.30 -5.04
C ILE A 241 -8.82 -8.78 -4.10
N ILE A 242 -7.85 -7.92 -3.83
CA ILE A 242 -6.75 -8.18 -2.90
C ILE A 242 -6.85 -7.14 -1.81
N TRP A 243 -7.12 -7.59 -0.59
CA TRP A 243 -7.09 -6.76 0.61
C TRP A 243 -5.79 -7.02 1.36
N LEU A 244 -5.02 -5.97 1.61
CA LEU A 244 -3.73 -6.00 2.29
C LEU A 244 -3.64 -4.86 3.29
N GLY A 245 -2.69 -4.93 4.22
CA GLY A 245 -2.40 -3.82 5.11
C GLY A 245 -2.12 -4.23 6.54
N ASP A 246 -2.01 -3.23 7.40
CA ASP A 246 -2.00 -3.40 8.85
C ASP A 246 -3.45 -3.45 9.35
N LEU A 247 -3.98 -4.67 9.48
CA LEU A 247 -5.33 -4.92 9.97
C LEU A 247 -5.46 -4.72 11.48
N ASN A 248 -4.34 -4.66 12.22
CA ASN A 248 -4.27 -4.39 13.66
C ASN A 248 -5.06 -5.36 14.58
N TYR A 249 -5.57 -6.49 14.08
CA TYR A 249 -6.13 -7.54 14.94
C TYR A 249 -5.03 -8.10 15.85
N ARG A 250 -5.43 -8.52 17.04
CA ARG A 250 -4.52 -8.98 18.10
C ARG A 250 -4.90 -10.39 18.52
N LEU A 251 -4.09 -10.97 19.38
CA LEU A 251 -4.49 -12.16 20.11
C LEU A 251 -5.56 -11.79 21.14
N ALA A 252 -6.62 -12.60 21.23
CA ALA A 252 -7.67 -12.42 22.22
C ALA A 252 -7.09 -12.50 23.64
N ALA A 253 -7.44 -11.53 24.50
CA ALA A 253 -6.79 -11.29 25.80
C ALA A 253 -7.05 -12.35 26.88
N SER A 254 -7.95 -13.31 26.63
CA SER A 254 -8.49 -14.23 27.63
C SER A 254 -7.60 -15.42 28.01
N CYS A 255 -6.35 -15.49 27.54
CA CYS A 255 -5.56 -16.72 27.70
C CYS A 255 -4.21 -16.53 28.39
N SER A 256 -4.10 -17.09 29.60
CA SER A 256 -2.88 -17.22 30.42
C SER A 256 -1.70 -17.83 29.67
N ASP A 257 -1.97 -18.69 28.69
CA ASP A 257 -0.96 -19.56 28.09
C ASP A 257 -0.29 -18.92 26.86
N THR A 258 -0.67 -17.69 26.51
CA THR A 258 -0.11 -16.97 25.35
C THR A 258 1.41 -16.85 25.43
N HIS A 259 1.95 -16.62 26.63
CA HIS A 259 3.40 -16.53 26.83
C HIS A 259 4.09 -17.88 26.62
N GLU A 260 3.52 -18.96 27.15
CA GLU A 260 4.05 -20.32 27.00
C GLU A 260 4.05 -20.77 25.53
N LEU A 261 2.97 -20.48 24.78
CA LEU A 261 2.91 -20.81 23.36
C LEU A 261 3.90 -20.00 22.52
N LEU A 262 4.16 -18.73 22.89
CA LEU A 262 5.21 -17.92 22.26
C LEU A 262 6.60 -18.50 22.51
N GLU A 263 6.90 -18.94 23.74
CA GLU A 263 8.19 -19.57 24.07
C GLU A 263 8.39 -20.91 23.35
N LYS A 264 7.32 -21.67 23.14
CA LYS A 264 7.33 -22.94 22.39
C LYS A 264 7.31 -22.77 20.88
N ASN A 265 7.16 -21.55 20.38
CA ASN A 265 6.94 -21.26 18.96
C ASN A 265 5.73 -22.00 18.36
N ASP A 266 4.68 -22.23 19.15
CA ASP A 266 3.47 -22.91 18.70
C ASP A 266 2.53 -21.92 18.00
N TRP A 267 2.88 -21.60 16.76
CA TRP A 267 2.17 -20.61 15.94
C TRP A 267 0.75 -21.05 15.62
N GLN A 268 0.49 -22.35 15.45
CA GLN A 268 -0.84 -22.83 15.12
C GLN A 268 -1.79 -22.68 16.31
N ALA A 269 -1.36 -23.01 17.53
CA ALA A 269 -2.16 -22.79 18.73
C ALA A 269 -2.41 -21.30 19.01
N LEU A 270 -1.44 -20.44 18.71
CA LEU A 270 -1.60 -18.98 18.84
C LEU A 270 -2.58 -18.41 17.80
N LEU A 271 -2.54 -18.91 16.56
CA LEU A 271 -3.46 -18.47 15.50
C LEU A 271 -4.92 -18.84 15.79
N GLU A 272 -5.21 -19.87 16.58
CA GLU A 272 -6.58 -20.13 17.04
C GLU A 272 -7.10 -19.05 18.00
N LYS A 273 -6.21 -18.21 18.53
CA LYS A 273 -6.53 -17.06 19.39
C LYS A 273 -6.48 -15.72 18.64
N ASP A 274 -6.18 -15.74 17.35
CA ASP A 274 -6.12 -14.54 16.52
C ASP A 274 -7.53 -13.97 16.32
N GLN A 275 -7.70 -12.68 16.65
CA GLN A 275 -9.01 -12.03 16.55
C GLN A 275 -9.52 -12.01 15.11
N LEU A 276 -8.68 -11.80 14.09
CA LEU A 276 -9.16 -11.77 12.70
C LEU A 276 -9.79 -13.12 12.33
N ARG A 277 -9.11 -14.23 12.63
CA ARG A 277 -9.64 -15.59 12.43
C ARG A 277 -10.91 -15.85 13.20
N ILE A 278 -10.99 -15.43 14.46
CA ILE A 278 -12.19 -15.59 15.29
C ILE A 278 -13.37 -14.80 14.69
N GLU A 279 -13.14 -13.54 14.33
CA GLU A 279 -14.16 -12.67 13.74
C GLU A 279 -14.62 -13.16 12.36
N GLN A 280 -13.69 -13.69 11.55
CA GLN A 280 -13.99 -14.25 10.23
C GLN A 280 -14.76 -15.58 10.33
N LYS A 281 -14.33 -16.51 11.20
CA LYS A 281 -15.05 -17.78 11.46
C LYS A 281 -16.48 -17.53 11.94
N ALA A 282 -16.69 -16.45 12.69
CA ALA A 282 -18.02 -16.05 13.15
C ALA A 282 -18.84 -15.25 12.12
N GLY A 283 -18.30 -15.00 10.93
CA GLY A 283 -18.98 -14.27 9.85
C GLY A 283 -19.16 -12.77 10.12
N ARG A 284 -18.43 -12.19 11.09
CA ARG A 284 -18.56 -10.77 11.48
C ARG A 284 -17.75 -9.83 10.60
N VAL A 285 -16.71 -10.34 9.95
CA VAL A 285 -15.85 -9.59 9.03
C VAL A 285 -15.31 -10.53 7.95
N PHE A 286 -14.98 -10.00 6.77
CA PHE A 286 -14.35 -10.77 5.68
C PHE A 286 -15.07 -12.09 5.32
N ALA A 287 -16.41 -12.11 5.38
CA ALA A 287 -17.21 -13.25 4.97
C ALA A 287 -17.00 -13.54 3.46
N GLY A 288 -16.61 -14.77 3.13
CA GLY A 288 -16.32 -15.20 1.75
C GLY A 288 -14.92 -14.83 1.23
N TRP A 289 -14.07 -14.21 2.07
CA TRP A 289 -12.68 -13.94 1.71
C TRP A 289 -11.77 -15.10 2.10
N GLU A 290 -10.67 -15.25 1.38
CA GLU A 290 -9.67 -16.31 1.61
C GLU A 290 -8.34 -15.71 2.08
N GLU A 291 -7.76 -16.29 3.13
CA GLU A 291 -6.41 -15.99 3.59
C GLU A 291 -5.52 -17.23 3.42
N GLY A 292 -4.29 -17.01 2.96
CA GLY A 292 -3.30 -18.09 2.87
C GLY A 292 -2.95 -18.68 4.23
N ARG A 293 -2.46 -19.93 4.26
CA ARG A 293 -2.01 -20.54 5.51
C ARG A 293 -0.79 -19.79 6.05
N ILE A 294 -0.87 -19.38 7.32
CA ILE A 294 0.20 -18.68 8.02
C ILE A 294 1.16 -19.71 8.63
N TYR A 295 2.41 -19.65 8.19
CA TYR A 295 3.52 -20.49 8.68
C TYR A 295 4.68 -19.67 9.27
N PHE A 296 4.50 -18.36 9.38
CA PHE A 296 5.49 -17.42 9.87
C PHE A 296 5.07 -16.88 11.25
N PRO A 297 6.04 -16.46 12.08
CA PRO A 297 5.75 -15.96 13.42
C PRO A 297 5.05 -14.60 13.38
N PRO A 298 4.42 -14.14 14.48
CA PRO A 298 3.77 -12.82 14.55
C PRO A 298 4.63 -11.68 14.01
N THR A 299 4.05 -10.76 13.25
CA THR A 299 4.75 -9.65 12.58
C THR A 299 4.84 -8.36 13.41
N TYR A 300 4.17 -8.33 14.56
CA TYR A 300 4.18 -7.24 15.53
C TYR A 300 4.35 -7.82 16.95
N LYS A 301 4.94 -7.16 17.95
CA LYS A 301 5.80 -5.97 17.89
C LYS A 301 7.23 -6.36 18.24
N TYR A 302 8.16 -6.06 17.35
CA TYR A 302 9.59 -6.25 17.57
C TYR A 302 10.23 -5.06 18.28
N LEU A 303 11.33 -5.32 19.00
CA LEU A 303 12.28 -4.28 19.38
C LEU A 303 13.02 -3.81 18.12
N THR A 304 13.24 -2.50 18.04
CA THR A 304 13.92 -1.87 16.90
C THR A 304 15.24 -2.57 16.54
N ASN A 305 15.44 -2.88 15.26
CA ASN A 305 16.65 -3.51 14.71
C ASN A 305 16.98 -4.89 15.32
N SER A 306 15.95 -5.68 15.64
CA SER A 306 16.12 -7.04 16.17
C SER A 306 14.93 -7.92 15.84
N ASP A 307 15.13 -9.24 15.91
CA ASP A 307 14.07 -10.25 15.81
C ASP A 307 13.47 -10.61 17.19
N ILE A 308 13.66 -9.74 18.19
CA ILE A 308 13.20 -9.97 19.56
C ILE A 308 11.88 -9.23 19.78
N TYR A 309 10.85 -9.93 20.25
CA TYR A 309 9.58 -9.31 20.59
C TYR A 309 9.67 -8.37 21.81
N ALA A 310 8.92 -7.27 21.77
CA ALA A 310 8.83 -6.26 22.83
C ALA A 310 7.93 -6.68 24.02
N VAL A 311 8.17 -7.87 24.56
CA VAL A 311 7.33 -8.49 25.62
C VAL A 311 7.81 -8.14 27.04
N ASN A 312 9.09 -7.81 27.23
CA ASN A 312 9.73 -7.63 28.55
C ASN A 312 10.26 -6.20 28.81
N PRO A 313 9.87 -5.54 29.92
CA PRO A 313 10.29 -4.17 30.26
C PRO A 313 11.74 -4.06 30.74
N ALA A 314 12.36 -5.15 31.22
CA ALA A 314 13.72 -5.12 31.76
C ALA A 314 14.81 -4.80 30.72
N LYS A 315 14.49 -4.83 29.41
CA LYS A 315 15.43 -4.60 28.31
C LYS A 315 15.10 -3.39 27.42
N SER A 316 14.04 -2.63 27.71
CA SER A 316 13.53 -1.61 26.76
C SER A 316 12.66 -0.52 27.41
N ARG A 317 12.80 0.74 26.94
CA ARG A 317 11.91 1.88 27.26
C ARG A 317 10.59 1.83 26.49
N GLU A 318 10.38 0.86 25.60
CA GLU A 318 9.19 0.76 24.77
C GLU A 318 7.99 0.13 25.50
N LYS A 319 6.77 0.57 25.17
CA LYS A 319 5.52 0.03 25.75
C LYS A 319 5.37 -1.47 25.42
N ARG A 320 5.08 -2.27 26.45
CA ARG A 320 4.75 -3.70 26.33
C ARG A 320 3.59 -3.91 25.34
N ARG A 321 3.79 -4.84 24.41
CA ARG A 321 2.77 -5.26 23.44
C ARG A 321 2.81 -6.77 23.30
N THR A 322 1.64 -7.38 23.22
CA THR A 322 1.53 -8.81 22.91
C THR A 322 1.83 -8.99 21.43
N PRO A 323 2.68 -9.97 21.05
CA PRO A 323 2.89 -10.25 19.64
C PRO A 323 1.58 -10.60 18.90
N ALA A 324 1.45 -10.15 17.66
CA ALA A 324 0.28 -10.34 16.82
C ALA A 324 0.66 -10.38 15.33
N TRP A 325 -0.20 -10.98 14.52
CA TRP A 325 -0.08 -10.98 13.06
C TRP A 325 -0.68 -9.69 12.49
#